data_AF-A0A7X7GGH6-F1
#
_entry.id   AF-A0A7X7GGH6-F1
#
_cell.length_a   1.000
_cell.length_b   1.000
_cell.length_c   1.000
_cell.angle_alpha   90.00
_cell.angle_beta   90.00
_cell.angle_gamma   90.00
#
_symmetry.space_group_name_H-M   'P 1'
#
loop_
_entity.id
_entity.type
_entity.pdbx_description
1 polymer ?
#
loop_
_entity_poly.entity_id
_entity_poly.type
_entity_poly.pdbx_seq_one_letter_code
_entity_poly.pdbx_strand_id
1 'polypeptide(L)'
;MGTHSTRAEFDSVSDRVAEYNPVRGESLDSPYELSNSSFEALRHVVHDVGGQPALPVEYKEKVEEDWEMNTYVTCECLGWRGVWNSEERRRAENDLGATLYFGLPYYARWITVAAKTLVEKGAITPDELSAKLDEVRARMREAK
;
A
#
# COMPACT_ATOMS: atom_id res chain seq x y z
N MET A 1 40.20 -27.31 -2.26
CA MET A 1 39.20 -26.86 -3.26
C MET A 1 38.26 -25.90 -2.53
N GLY A 2 38.52 -24.58 -2.59
CA GLY A 2 37.68 -23.61 -1.89
C GLY A 2 36.35 -23.48 -2.61
N THR A 3 35.24 -23.70 -1.92
CA THR A 3 33.91 -23.37 -2.42
C THR A 3 33.81 -21.85 -2.49
N HIS A 4 33.99 -21.27 -3.67
CA HIS A 4 33.76 -19.85 -3.87
C HIS A 4 32.25 -19.59 -3.71
N SER A 5 31.87 -18.91 -2.63
CA SER A 5 30.49 -18.46 -2.45
C SER A 5 30.14 -17.49 -3.57
N THR A 6 28.98 -17.70 -4.18
CA THR A 6 28.54 -16.85 -5.28
C THR A 6 28.11 -15.49 -4.76
N ARG A 7 28.15 -14.45 -5.59
CA ARG A 7 27.66 -13.12 -5.23
C ARG A 7 26.21 -13.15 -4.72
N ALA A 8 25.37 -13.97 -5.35
CA ALA A 8 23.96 -14.13 -4.96
C ALA A 8 23.80 -14.75 -3.56
N GLU A 9 24.64 -15.72 -3.19
CA GLU A 9 24.65 -16.30 -1.84
C GLU A 9 25.09 -15.25 -0.80
N PHE A 10 26.11 -14.45 -1.11
CA PHE A 10 26.56 -13.38 -0.22
C PHE A 10 25.49 -12.31 -0.02
N ASP A 11 24.87 -11.82 -1.10
CA ASP A 11 23.80 -10.82 -1.05
C ASP A 11 22.62 -11.35 -0.22
N SER A 12 22.23 -12.61 -0.41
CA SER A 12 21.17 -13.25 0.39
C SER A 12 21.49 -13.33 1.88
N VAL A 13 22.75 -13.61 2.24
CA VAL A 13 23.19 -13.59 3.64
C VAL A 13 23.17 -12.16 4.18
N SER A 14 23.67 -11.20 3.42
CA SER A 14 23.70 -9.77 3.79
C SER A 14 22.30 -9.23 4.06
N ASP A 15 21.33 -9.52 3.19
CA ASP A 15 19.93 -9.13 3.35
C ASP A 15 19.34 -9.69 4.64
N ARG A 16 19.64 -10.97 4.96
CA ARG A 16 19.22 -11.60 6.21
C ARG A 16 19.87 -10.97 7.44
N VAL A 17 21.14 -10.53 7.37
CA VAL A 17 21.77 -9.83 8.50
C VAL A 17 21.07 -8.49 8.77
N ALA A 18 20.57 -7.81 7.74
CA ALA A 18 19.83 -6.56 7.91
C ALA A 18 18.56 -6.74 8.75
N GLU A 19 17.91 -7.91 8.71
CA GLU A 19 16.75 -8.25 9.55
C GLU A 19 17.08 -8.30 11.05
N TYR A 20 18.34 -8.56 11.41
CA TYR A 20 18.80 -8.65 12.80
C TYR A 20 19.43 -7.35 13.33
N ASN A 21 19.32 -6.25 12.58
CA ASN A 21 19.87 -4.97 13.01
C ASN A 21 19.25 -4.54 14.36
N PRO A 22 20.05 -4.30 15.43
CA PRO A 22 19.49 -3.94 16.72
C PRO A 22 18.79 -2.57 16.65
N VAL A 23 17.49 -2.56 16.88
CA VAL A 23 16.66 -1.35 16.94
C VAL A 23 16.04 -1.25 18.33
N ARG A 24 16.04 -0.03 18.90
CA ARG A 24 15.28 0.27 20.11
C ARG A 24 13.81 0.46 19.72
N GLY A 25 13.02 -0.60 19.80
CA GLY A 25 11.58 -0.55 19.58
C GLY A 25 10.84 -0.13 20.83
N GLU A 26 10.15 1.01 20.79
CA GLU A 26 9.17 1.40 21.80
C GLU A 26 7.77 1.24 21.21
N SER A 27 6.93 0.42 21.84
CA SER A 27 5.54 0.25 21.41
C SER A 27 4.71 1.45 21.86
N LEU A 28 4.00 2.07 20.92
CA LEU A 28 3.01 3.10 21.23
C LEU A 28 1.65 2.41 21.45
N ASP A 29 1.29 2.22 22.72
CA ASP A 29 -0.03 1.72 23.11
C ASP A 29 -0.88 2.87 23.67
N SER A 30 -1.55 3.59 22.77
CA SER A 30 -2.47 4.69 23.09
C SER A 30 -2.00 5.60 24.25
N PRO A 31 -0.78 6.17 24.17
CA PRO A 31 -0.18 6.87 25.29
C PRO A 31 -0.98 8.13 25.67
N TYR A 32 -1.02 8.45 26.96
CA TYR A 32 -1.66 9.67 27.46
C TYR A 32 -0.89 10.95 27.11
N GLU A 33 0.42 10.83 26.91
CA GLU A 33 1.32 11.95 26.62
C GLU A 33 2.09 11.70 25.32
N LEU A 34 2.34 12.78 24.58
CA LEU A 34 3.05 12.74 23.31
C LEU A 34 3.95 13.98 23.18
N SER A 35 5.20 13.78 22.80
CA SER A 35 6.10 14.92 22.50
C SER A 35 5.65 15.65 21.23
N ASN A 36 5.96 16.94 21.12
CA ASN A 36 5.66 17.71 19.90
C ASN A 36 6.27 17.09 18.63
N SER A 37 7.51 16.57 18.72
CA SER A 37 8.17 15.89 17.61
C SER A 37 7.44 14.60 17.20
N SER A 38 6.95 13.82 18.17
CA SER A 38 6.18 12.61 17.86
C SER A 38 4.82 12.97 17.26
N PHE A 39 4.19 14.04 17.73
CA PHE A 39 2.94 14.55 17.16
C PHE A 39 3.11 15.01 15.71
N GLU A 40 4.18 15.74 15.42
CA GLU A 40 4.52 16.15 14.06
C GLU A 40 4.74 14.93 13.14
N ALA A 41 5.52 13.95 13.60
CA ALA A 41 5.76 12.72 12.85
C ALA A 41 4.47 11.93 12.56
N LEU A 42 3.56 11.82 13.52
CA LEU A 42 2.29 11.10 13.34
C LEU A 42 1.31 11.81 12.39
N ARG A 43 1.45 13.13 12.19
CA ARG A 43 0.62 13.91 11.26
C ARG A 43 1.28 14.17 9.92
N HIS A 44 2.48 13.66 9.71
CA HIS A 44 3.19 13.76 8.45
C HIS A 44 2.37 13.14 7.30
N VAL A 45 2.27 13.84 6.17
CA VAL A 45 1.52 13.33 5.01
C VAL A 45 2.35 12.23 4.33
N VAL A 46 1.81 11.01 4.31
CA VAL A 46 2.59 9.80 3.98
C VAL A 46 3.23 9.78 2.59
N HIS A 47 2.69 10.52 1.62
CA HIS A 47 3.29 10.61 0.28
C HIS A 47 4.49 11.56 0.18
N ASP A 48 4.75 12.37 1.22
CA ASP A 48 5.83 13.36 1.25
C ASP A 48 7.15 12.71 1.66
N VAL A 49 7.66 11.83 0.80
CA VAL A 49 8.89 11.06 1.05
C VAL A 49 10.15 11.77 0.54
N GLY A 50 10.02 13.00 0.04
CA GLY A 50 11.12 13.77 -0.52
C GLY A 50 12.21 14.06 0.50
N GLY A 51 13.45 13.66 0.19
CA GLY A 51 14.61 13.90 1.06
C GLY A 51 14.76 12.93 2.24
N GLN A 52 13.87 11.95 2.39
CA GLN A 52 14.01 10.90 3.39
C GLN A 52 15.18 9.96 3.03
N PRO A 53 15.93 9.45 4.02
CA PRO A 53 17.02 8.52 3.78
C PRO A 53 16.48 7.17 3.26
N ALA A 54 17.09 6.66 2.20
CA ALA A 54 16.80 5.34 1.63
C ALA A 54 18.10 4.64 1.24
N LEU A 55 18.10 3.31 1.29
CA LEU A 55 19.20 2.51 0.77
C LEU A 55 19.15 2.49 -0.77
N PRO A 56 20.30 2.39 -1.45
CA PRO A 56 20.32 2.14 -2.88
C PRO A 56 19.56 0.85 -3.21
N VAL A 57 18.67 0.91 -4.19
CA VAL A 57 17.92 -0.25 -4.69
C VAL A 57 18.09 -0.36 -6.20
N GLU A 58 18.10 -1.59 -6.71
CA GLU A 58 18.06 -1.83 -8.15
C GLU A 58 16.63 -1.57 -8.66
N TYR A 59 16.48 -0.66 -9.62
CA TYR A 59 15.21 -0.45 -10.31
C TYR A 59 14.95 -1.60 -11.28
N LYS A 60 13.77 -2.21 -11.16
CA LYS A 60 13.34 -3.32 -12.00
C LYS A 60 12.00 -2.97 -12.65
N GLU A 61 11.89 -3.32 -13.92
CA GLU A 61 10.60 -3.29 -14.60
C GLU A 61 9.67 -4.38 -14.03
N LYS A 62 8.39 -4.07 -13.91
CA LYS A 62 7.34 -5.03 -13.59
C LYS A 62 6.37 -5.11 -14.74
N VAL A 63 5.97 -6.33 -15.10
CA VAL A 63 4.87 -6.57 -16.04
C VAL A 63 3.56 -6.23 -15.33
N GLU A 64 2.72 -5.43 -15.99
CA GLU A 64 1.38 -5.13 -15.53
C GLU A 64 0.52 -6.39 -15.52
N GLU A 65 -0.21 -6.57 -14.43
CA GLU A 65 -1.21 -7.62 -14.31
C GLU A 65 -2.58 -7.12 -14.81
N ASP A 66 -3.41 -8.02 -15.32
CA ASP A 66 -4.72 -7.65 -15.87
C ASP A 66 -5.59 -6.88 -14.87
N TRP A 67 -5.51 -7.21 -13.58
CA TRP A 67 -6.29 -6.52 -12.54
C TRP A 67 -5.74 -5.11 -12.24
N GLU A 68 -4.44 -4.87 -12.44
CA GLU A 68 -3.81 -3.56 -12.26
C GLU A 68 -4.30 -2.61 -13.36
N MET A 69 -4.29 -3.07 -14.61
CA MET A 69 -4.83 -2.32 -15.74
C MET A 69 -6.34 -2.05 -15.57
N ASN A 70 -7.11 -3.07 -15.18
CA ASN A 70 -8.54 -2.89 -14.90
C ASN A 70 -8.80 -1.90 -13.76
N THR A 71 -7.95 -1.89 -12.73
CA THR A 71 -8.01 -0.92 -11.63
C THR A 71 -7.76 0.50 -12.12
N TYR A 72 -6.70 0.70 -12.92
CA TYR A 72 -6.38 1.97 -13.53
C TYR A 72 -7.57 2.50 -14.36
N VAL A 73 -8.06 1.70 -15.31
CA VAL A 73 -9.18 2.07 -16.18
C VAL A 73 -10.44 2.38 -15.36
N THR A 74 -10.73 1.59 -14.33
CA THR A 74 -11.88 1.83 -13.44
C THR A 74 -11.76 3.17 -12.73
N CYS A 75 -10.60 3.47 -12.14
CA CYS A 75 -10.39 4.72 -11.41
C CYS A 75 -10.48 5.96 -12.31
N GLU A 76 -9.90 5.88 -13.51
CA GLU A 76 -9.97 6.97 -14.48
C GLU A 76 -11.38 7.14 -15.05
N CYS A 77 -12.12 6.05 -15.27
CA CYS A 77 -13.53 6.13 -15.67
C CYS A 77 -14.42 6.76 -14.57
N LEU A 78 -14.24 6.40 -13.31
CA LEU A 78 -14.97 7.01 -12.18
C LEU A 78 -14.66 8.50 -12.07
N GLY A 79 -13.39 8.88 -12.24
CA GLY A 79 -12.99 10.29 -12.29
C GLY A 79 -13.61 11.03 -13.47
N TRP A 80 -13.56 10.44 -14.67
CA TRP A 80 -14.19 11.00 -15.87
C TRP A 80 -15.69 11.21 -15.71
N ARG A 81 -16.39 10.27 -15.06
CA ARG A 81 -17.84 10.36 -14.81
C ARG A 81 -18.22 11.23 -13.62
N GLY A 82 -17.25 11.92 -13.00
CA GLY A 82 -17.49 12.92 -11.98
C GLY A 82 -17.76 12.34 -10.58
N VAL A 83 -17.38 11.08 -10.33
CA VAL A 83 -17.43 10.51 -8.96
C VAL A 83 -16.42 11.24 -8.07
N TRP A 84 -15.26 11.59 -8.63
CA TRP A 84 -14.22 12.38 -8.00
C TRP A 84 -13.38 13.13 -9.04
N ASN A 85 -12.52 14.04 -8.59
CA ASN A 85 -11.33 14.48 -9.33
C ASN A 85 -10.08 13.71 -8.86
N SER A 86 -8.97 13.83 -9.59
CA SER A 86 -7.73 13.10 -9.27
C SER A 86 -7.12 13.49 -7.92
N GLU A 87 -7.32 14.72 -7.44
CA GLU A 87 -6.81 15.17 -6.13
C GLU A 87 -7.57 14.53 -4.96
N GLU A 88 -8.89 14.36 -5.09
CA GLU A 88 -9.68 13.61 -4.11
C GLU A 88 -9.15 12.18 -3.95
N ARG A 89 -8.85 11.49 -5.07
CA ARG A 89 -8.26 10.14 -5.02
C ARG A 89 -6.87 10.13 -4.38
N ARG A 90 -5.99 11.06 -4.76
CA ARG A 90 -4.62 11.17 -4.18
C ARG A 90 -4.68 11.40 -2.68
N ARG A 91 -5.60 12.24 -2.21
CA ARG A 91 -5.86 12.44 -0.78
C ARG A 91 -6.34 11.16 -0.11
N ALA A 92 -7.32 10.47 -0.70
CA ALA A 92 -7.84 9.23 -0.15
C ALA A 92 -6.76 8.13 -0.03
N GLU A 93 -5.77 8.10 -0.93
CA GLU A 93 -4.60 7.21 -0.81
C GLU A 93 -3.74 7.55 0.39
N ASN A 94 -3.55 8.83 0.70
CA ASN A 94 -2.82 9.27 1.89
C ASN A 94 -3.58 8.92 3.19
N ASP A 95 -4.91 8.99 3.15
CA ASP A 95 -5.80 8.70 4.29
C ASP A 95 -5.85 7.20 4.65
N LEU A 96 -5.21 6.33 3.85
CA LEU A 96 -4.96 4.93 4.24
C LEU A 96 -4.04 4.81 5.46
N GLY A 97 -3.23 5.83 5.74
CA GLY A 97 -2.22 5.82 6.79
C GLY A 97 -0.97 5.00 6.42
N ALA A 98 0.11 5.20 7.19
CA ALA A 98 1.44 4.72 6.84
C ALA A 98 1.52 3.20 6.61
N THR A 99 0.86 2.40 7.48
CA THR A 99 0.89 0.93 7.41
C THR A 99 0.37 0.42 6.07
N LEU A 100 -0.77 0.93 5.61
CA LEU A 100 -1.36 0.50 4.34
C LEU A 100 -0.69 1.18 3.14
N TYR A 101 -0.25 2.43 3.28
CA TYR A 101 0.41 3.17 2.21
C TYR A 101 1.73 2.50 1.77
N PHE A 102 2.55 2.06 2.72
CA PHE A 102 3.81 1.38 2.44
C PHE A 102 3.68 -0.15 2.36
N GLY A 103 2.61 -0.73 2.91
CA GLY A 103 2.41 -2.18 2.94
C GLY A 103 1.64 -2.76 1.75
N LEU A 104 0.79 -1.97 1.09
CA LEU A 104 0.04 -2.43 -0.08
C LEU A 104 0.81 -2.17 -1.40
N PRO A 105 0.70 -3.06 -2.40
CA PRO A 105 1.14 -2.76 -3.77
C PRO A 105 0.51 -1.47 -4.30
N TYR A 106 1.20 -0.80 -5.23
CA TYR A 106 0.80 0.50 -5.78
C TYR A 106 -0.67 0.53 -6.25
N TYR A 107 -1.06 -0.39 -7.14
CA TYR A 107 -2.45 -0.47 -7.63
C TYR A 107 -3.44 -1.06 -6.62
N ALA A 108 -2.97 -1.80 -5.62
CA ALA A 108 -3.83 -2.25 -4.52
C ALA A 108 -4.32 -1.08 -3.67
N ARG A 109 -3.51 -0.02 -3.51
CA ARG A 109 -3.96 1.25 -2.89
C ARG A 109 -5.07 1.90 -3.70
N TRP A 110 -4.92 1.96 -5.03
CA TRP A 110 -5.91 2.55 -5.95
C TRP A 110 -7.28 1.88 -5.84
N ILE A 111 -7.35 0.55 -5.94
CA ILE A 111 -8.64 -0.15 -5.87
C ILE A 111 -9.25 -0.08 -4.46
N THR A 112 -8.40 -0.07 -3.43
CA THR A 112 -8.85 0.07 -2.03
C THR A 112 -9.53 1.43 -1.82
N VAL A 113 -8.91 2.53 -2.25
CA VAL A 113 -9.52 3.85 -2.11
C VAL A 113 -10.72 4.03 -3.01
N ALA A 114 -10.73 3.43 -4.20
CA ALA A 114 -11.89 3.46 -5.08
C ALA A 114 -13.12 2.85 -4.40
N ALA A 115 -12.98 1.67 -3.79
CA ALA A 115 -14.04 1.02 -3.05
C ALA A 115 -14.48 1.85 -1.83
N LYS A 116 -13.54 2.38 -1.04
CA LYS A 116 -13.84 3.25 0.12
C LYS A 116 -14.60 4.50 -0.28
N THR A 117 -14.16 5.19 -1.33
CA THR A 117 -14.80 6.43 -1.79
C THR A 117 -16.20 6.20 -2.35
N LEU A 118 -16.44 5.08 -3.04
CA LEU A 118 -17.80 4.71 -3.47
C LEU A 118 -18.75 4.50 -2.28
N VAL A 119 -18.25 3.89 -1.20
CA VAL A 119 -19.01 3.72 0.06
C VAL A 119 -19.23 5.07 0.74
N GLU A 120 -18.20 5.90 0.89
CA GLU A 120 -18.27 7.21 1.56
C GLU A 120 -19.22 8.18 0.86
N LYS A 121 -19.29 8.13 -0.48
CA LYS A 121 -20.22 8.94 -1.28
C LYS A 121 -21.63 8.32 -1.38
N GLY A 122 -21.86 7.16 -0.76
CA GLY A 122 -23.15 6.46 -0.78
C GLY A 122 -23.55 5.91 -2.15
N ALA A 123 -22.60 5.74 -3.06
CA ALA A 123 -22.84 5.13 -4.37
C ALA A 123 -23.08 3.62 -4.27
N ILE A 124 -22.47 2.99 -3.26
CA ILE A 124 -22.72 1.62 -2.81
C ILE A 124 -22.71 1.59 -1.28
N THR A 125 -23.31 0.58 -0.69
CA THR A 125 -23.26 0.32 0.76
C THR A 125 -22.15 -0.69 1.12
N PRO A 126 -21.69 -0.73 2.38
CA PRO A 126 -20.76 -1.77 2.84
C PRO A 126 -21.31 -3.19 2.66
N ASP A 127 -22.62 -3.36 2.80
CA ASP A 127 -23.29 -4.65 2.65
C ASP A 127 -23.29 -5.11 1.17
N GLU A 128 -23.57 -4.20 0.23
CA GLU A 128 -23.48 -4.49 -1.21
C GLU A 128 -22.06 -4.85 -1.64
N LEU A 129 -21.06 -4.12 -1.13
CA LEU A 129 -19.66 -4.43 -1.39
C LEU A 129 -19.29 -5.83 -0.85
N SER A 130 -19.68 -6.13 0.39
CA SER A 130 -19.42 -7.42 1.03
C SER A 130 -20.09 -8.57 0.29
N ALA A 131 -21.37 -8.42 -0.06
CA ALA A 131 -22.11 -9.40 -0.84
C ALA A 131 -21.45 -9.63 -2.21
N LYS A 132 -20.99 -8.57 -2.87
CA LYS A 132 -20.30 -8.70 -4.16
C LYS A 132 -18.96 -9.42 -4.05
N LEU A 133 -18.19 -9.15 -2.99
CA LEU A 133 -16.94 -9.86 -2.73
C LEU A 133 -17.17 -11.35 -2.50
N ASP A 134 -18.23 -11.71 -1.77
CA ASP A 134 -18.56 -13.11 -1.51
C ASP A 134 -19.04 -13.85 -2.77
N GLU A 135 -19.84 -13.19 -3.61
CA GLU A 135 -20.22 -13.69 -4.94
C GLU A 135 -18.98 -13.96 -5.81
N VAL A 136 -18.04 -13.00 -5.88
CA VAL A 136 -16.81 -13.14 -6.65
C VAL A 136 -15.95 -14.29 -6.10
N ARG A 137 -15.79 -14.39 -4.77
CA ARG A 137 -15.05 -15.48 -4.13
C ARG A 137 -15.66 -16.84 -4.42
N ALA A 138 -16.99 -16.95 -4.42
CA ALA A 138 -17.68 -18.19 -4.78
C ALA A 138 -17.38 -18.59 -6.22
N ARG A 139 -17.54 -17.66 -7.17
CA ARG A 139 -17.23 -17.89 -8.58
C ARG A 139 -15.77 -18.32 -8.80
N MET A 140 -14.82 -17.69 -8.09
CA MET A 140 -13.40 -18.05 -8.19
C MET A 140 -13.07 -19.43 -7.61
N ARG A 141 -13.85 -19.91 -6.63
CA ARG A 141 -13.70 -21.28 -6.10
C ARG A 141 -14.23 -22.34 -7.07
N GLU A 142 -15.30 -22.03 -7.80
CA GLU A 142 -15.92 -22.94 -8.77
C GLU A 142 -15.13 -23.01 -10.09
N ALA A 143 -14.44 -21.93 -10.46
CA ALA A 143 -13.59 -21.86 -11.64
C ALA A 143 -12.22 -22.55 -11.49
N LYS A 144 -11.91 -23.07 -10.30
CA LYS A 144 -10.64 -23.70 -9.94
C LYS A 144 -10.82 -25.20 -9.79
#